data_AF-A0A1T4Z878-F1
#
_entry.id   AF-A0A1T4Z878-F1
#
_cell.length_a   1.000
_cell.length_b   1.000
_cell.length_c   1.000
_cell.angle_alpha   90.00
_cell.angle_beta   90.00
_cell.angle_gamma   90.00
#
_symmetry.space_group_name_H-M   'P 1'
#
loop_
_entity.id
_entity.type
_entity.pdbx_description
1 polymer ?
#
loop_
_entity_poly.entity_id
_entity_poly.type
_entity_poly.pdbx_seq_one_letter_code
_entity_poly.pdbx_strand_id
1 'polypeptide(L)'
;MAEHDTETQHGFGRALVAVYAVFAVAATARSVYQLVTKADEAPVAYALSAVAGVVYGIATWALATGNRRVATAAIGFELIGVLGVGLLSVVDSELFPDETVWSGFGAGYGFIPLVLPFVGLWWLRRTRGK
;
A
#
# COMPACT_ATOMS: atom_id res chain seq x y z
N MET A 1 27.65 32.37 -0.28
CA MET A 1 26.40 32.05 -1.00
C MET A 1 26.72 30.91 -1.97
N ALA A 2 25.85 29.90 -2.07
CA ALA A 2 26.09 28.49 -2.44
C ALA A 2 26.58 27.66 -1.22
N GLU A 3 25.95 26.55 -0.80
CA GLU A 3 25.17 25.55 -1.55
C GLU A 3 24.19 24.83 -0.60
N HIS A 4 22.87 24.91 -0.84
CA HIS A 4 21.82 24.24 -0.04
C HIS A 4 20.91 23.39 -0.95
N ASP A 5 21.46 22.51 -1.78
CA ASP A 5 20.66 21.76 -2.78
C ASP A 5 20.74 20.23 -2.71
N THR A 6 21.27 19.62 -1.63
CA THR A 6 21.40 18.14 -1.57
C THR A 6 20.98 17.44 -0.27
N GLU A 7 20.09 18.02 0.54
CA GLU A 7 19.51 17.29 1.69
C GLU A 7 18.18 16.57 1.36
N THR A 8 17.36 17.13 0.48
CA THR A 8 16.00 16.61 0.18
C THR A 8 15.99 15.30 -0.61
N GLN A 9 17.06 14.97 -1.34
CA GLN A 9 17.14 13.72 -2.13
C GLN A 9 17.40 12.47 -1.26
N HIS A 10 18.08 12.58 -0.12
CA HIS A 10 18.37 11.43 0.75
C HIS A 10 17.18 11.03 1.64
N GLY A 11 16.20 11.92 1.84
CA GLY A 11 15.04 11.67 2.71
C GLY A 11 13.87 10.95 2.03
N PHE A 12 13.67 11.14 0.73
CA PHE A 12 12.44 10.69 0.07
C PHE A 12 12.25 9.17 0.08
N GLY A 13 13.31 8.40 -0.19
CA GLY A 13 13.24 6.93 -0.13
C GLY A 13 12.87 6.42 1.26
N ARG A 14 13.41 7.05 2.32
CA ARG A 14 13.09 6.70 3.72
C ARG A 14 11.65 7.06 4.07
N ALA A 15 11.16 8.21 3.60
CA ALA A 15 9.76 8.60 3.77
C ALA A 15 8.82 7.59 3.10
N LEU A 16 9.11 7.18 1.87
CA LEU A 16 8.33 6.17 1.16
C LEU A 16 8.30 4.84 1.92
N VAL A 17 9.46 4.36 2.38
CA VAL A 17 9.56 3.14 3.22
C VAL A 17 8.73 3.28 4.50
N ALA A 18 8.80 4.43 5.17
CA ALA A 18 8.06 4.67 6.40
C ALA A 18 6.53 4.64 6.18
N VAL A 19 6.05 5.26 5.10
CA VAL A 19 4.61 5.22 4.75
C VAL A 19 4.16 3.78 4.49
N TYR A 20 4.91 3.02 3.69
CA TYR A 20 4.61 1.59 3.48
C TYR A 20 4.63 0.80 4.79
N ALA A 21 5.59 1.07 5.68
CA ALA A 21 5.68 0.38 6.97
C ALA A 21 4.47 0.66 7.87
N VAL A 22 4.01 1.92 7.93
CA VAL A 22 2.81 2.30 8.69
C VAL A 22 1.59 1.57 8.15
N PHE A 23 1.41 1.56 6.83
CA PHE A 23 0.30 0.85 6.19
C PHE A 23 0.37 -0.65 6.42
N ALA A 24 1.56 -1.25 6.34
CA ALA A 24 1.75 -2.68 6.62
C ALA A 24 1.30 -3.04 8.04
N VAL A 25 1.76 -2.29 9.04
CA VAL A 25 1.38 -2.53 10.45
C VAL A 25 -0.11 -2.28 10.67
N ALA A 26 -0.63 -1.15 10.19
CA ALA A 26 -2.03 -0.78 10.39
C ALA A 26 -2.99 -1.77 9.73
N ALA A 27 -2.76 -2.13 8.46
CA ALA A 27 -3.58 -3.08 7.73
C ALA A 27 -3.52 -4.48 8.35
N THR A 28 -2.32 -4.94 8.75
CA THR A 28 -2.15 -6.26 9.39
C THR A 28 -2.83 -6.30 10.75
N ALA A 29 -2.62 -5.31 11.61
CA ALA A 29 -3.24 -5.28 12.94
C ALA A 29 -4.78 -5.23 12.86
N ARG A 30 -5.32 -4.37 11.99
CA ARG A 30 -6.77 -4.25 11.77
C ARG A 30 -7.36 -5.57 11.24
N SER A 31 -6.76 -6.13 10.19
CA SER A 31 -7.28 -7.36 9.57
C SER A 31 -7.17 -8.57 10.48
N VAL A 32 -6.08 -8.73 11.23
CA VAL A 32 -5.96 -9.80 12.23
C VAL A 32 -7.03 -9.66 13.30
N TYR A 33 -7.25 -8.46 13.83
CA TYR A 33 -8.32 -8.23 14.80
C TYR A 33 -9.70 -8.60 14.23
N GLN A 34 -10.00 -8.13 13.01
CA GLN A 34 -11.28 -8.41 12.34
C GLN A 34 -11.46 -9.91 12.05
N LEU A 35 -10.42 -10.59 11.57
CA LEU A 35 -10.47 -12.04 11.32
C LEU A 35 -10.62 -12.86 12.61
N VAL A 36 -10.09 -12.39 13.74
CA VAL A 36 -10.21 -13.12 15.01
C VAL A 36 -11.56 -12.87 15.69
N THR A 37 -12.10 -11.66 15.59
CA THR A 37 -13.28 -11.25 16.38
C THR A 37 -14.58 -11.22 15.58
N LYS A 38 -14.48 -11.14 14.25
CA LYS A 38 -15.59 -10.83 13.34
C LYS A 38 -15.53 -11.62 12.04
N ALA A 39 -14.84 -12.77 12.00
CA ALA A 39 -14.59 -13.51 10.76
C ALA A 39 -15.84 -13.70 9.89
N ASP A 40 -16.99 -13.94 10.51
CA ASP A 40 -18.26 -14.23 9.84
C ASP A 40 -18.98 -12.98 9.28
N GLU A 41 -18.58 -11.77 9.67
CA GLU A 41 -19.22 -10.53 9.23
C GLU A 41 -18.84 -10.18 7.78
N ALA A 42 -17.55 -10.24 7.44
CA ALA A 42 -17.05 -9.93 6.09
C ALA A 42 -15.71 -10.63 5.81
N PRO A 43 -15.67 -11.97 5.75
CA PRO A 43 -14.43 -12.75 5.70
C PRO A 43 -13.54 -12.37 4.51
N VAL A 44 -14.15 -12.12 3.35
CA VAL A 44 -13.45 -11.72 2.12
C VAL A 44 -12.81 -10.34 2.28
N ALA A 45 -13.53 -9.38 2.87
CA ALA A 45 -13.02 -8.02 3.05
C ALA A 45 -11.82 -7.99 4.02
N TYR A 46 -11.91 -8.77 5.09
CA TYR A 46 -10.86 -8.88 6.08
C TYR A 46 -9.64 -9.64 5.54
N ALA A 47 -9.85 -10.70 4.77
CA ALA A 47 -8.78 -11.40 4.07
C ALA A 47 -8.06 -10.50 3.05
N LEU A 48 -8.79 -9.71 2.25
CA LEU A 48 -8.19 -8.74 1.33
C LEU A 48 -7.35 -7.69 2.06
N SER A 49 -7.80 -7.23 3.23
CA SER A 49 -7.03 -6.32 4.08
C SER A 49 -5.78 -6.98 4.65
N ALA A 50 -5.84 -8.26 5.00
CA ALA A 50 -4.66 -9.03 5.42
C ALA A 50 -3.66 -9.19 4.27
N VAL A 51 -4.14 -9.50 3.06
CA VAL A 51 -3.33 -9.54 1.84
C VAL A 51 -2.67 -8.19 1.59
N ALA A 52 -3.41 -7.08 1.71
CA ALA A 52 -2.84 -5.74 1.60
C ALA A 52 -1.71 -5.51 2.62
N GLY A 53 -1.92 -5.90 3.89
CA GLY A 53 -0.89 -5.82 4.93
C GLY A 53 0.40 -6.58 4.57
N VAL A 54 0.28 -7.80 4.02
CA VAL A 54 1.43 -8.58 3.54
C VAL A 54 2.12 -7.89 2.37
N VAL A 55 1.38 -7.41 1.38
CA VAL A 55 1.92 -6.72 0.21
C VAL A 55 2.68 -5.46 0.62
N TYR A 56 2.13 -4.68 1.55
CA TYR A 56 2.81 -3.51 2.10
C TYR A 56 4.07 -3.89 2.86
N GLY A 57 4.06 -4.97 3.65
CA GLY A 57 5.26 -5.47 4.31
C GLY A 57 6.36 -5.88 3.32
N ILE A 58 5.99 -6.57 2.23
CA ILE A 58 6.92 -6.93 1.15
C ILE A 58 7.46 -5.67 0.47
N ALA A 59 6.60 -4.69 0.17
CA ALA A 59 7.02 -3.42 -0.43
C ALA A 59 7.97 -2.64 0.49
N THR A 60 7.67 -2.54 1.79
CA THR A 60 8.55 -1.94 2.82
C THR A 60 9.92 -2.60 2.81
N TRP A 61 9.96 -3.94 2.94
CA TRP A 61 11.22 -4.69 2.99
C TRP A 61 12.02 -4.52 1.70
N ALA A 62 11.37 -4.62 0.55
CA ALA A 62 12.02 -4.50 -0.75
C ALA A 62 12.56 -3.09 -1.01
N LEU A 63 11.83 -2.05 -0.62
CA LEU A 63 12.29 -0.67 -0.70
C LEU A 63 13.44 -0.40 0.28
N ALA A 64 13.36 -0.90 1.52
CA ALA A 64 14.39 -0.73 2.53
C ALA A 64 15.72 -1.44 2.17
N THR A 65 15.63 -2.59 1.50
CA THR A 65 16.81 -3.36 1.03
C THR A 65 17.29 -2.96 -0.37
N GLY A 66 16.57 -2.06 -1.05
CA GLY A 66 16.86 -1.68 -2.43
C GLY A 66 16.56 -2.77 -3.47
N ASN A 67 15.80 -3.82 -3.11
CA ASN A 67 15.39 -4.88 -4.04
C ASN A 67 14.31 -4.40 -5.01
N ARG A 68 14.75 -3.73 -6.07
CA ARG A 68 13.86 -3.08 -7.06
C ARG A 68 12.89 -4.03 -7.75
N ARG A 69 13.30 -5.27 -8.02
CA ARG A 69 12.42 -6.24 -8.72
C ARG A 69 11.23 -6.59 -7.84
N VAL A 70 11.49 -6.92 -6.58
CA VAL A 70 10.44 -7.24 -5.61
C VAL A 70 9.59 -6.00 -5.31
N ALA A 71 10.21 -4.82 -5.14
CA ALA A 71 9.48 -3.58 -4.91
C ALA A 71 8.54 -3.26 -6.09
N THR A 72 9.02 -3.38 -7.34
CA THR A 72 8.17 -3.14 -8.53
C THR A 72 7.00 -4.12 -8.60
N ALA A 73 7.24 -5.40 -8.30
CA ALA A 73 6.19 -6.42 -8.32
C ALA A 73 5.14 -6.18 -7.22
N ALA A 74 5.59 -5.91 -5.97
CA ALA A 74 4.69 -5.65 -4.85
C ALA A 74 3.85 -4.39 -5.07
N ILE A 75 4.47 -3.31 -5.52
CA ILE A 75 3.77 -2.04 -5.79
C ILE A 75 2.84 -2.17 -7.02
N GLY A 76 3.25 -2.95 -8.03
CA GLY A 76 2.37 -3.29 -9.15
C GLY A 76 1.14 -4.08 -8.72
N PHE A 77 1.32 -5.05 -7.81
CA PHE A 77 0.23 -5.83 -7.23
C PHE A 77 -0.71 -4.94 -6.38
N GLU A 78 -0.16 -4.07 -5.55
CA GLU A 78 -0.93 -3.05 -4.82
C GLU A 78 -1.78 -2.21 -5.77
N LEU A 79 -1.20 -1.72 -6.86
CA LEU A 79 -1.94 -0.91 -7.84
C LEU A 79 -3.12 -1.68 -8.45
N ILE A 80 -2.90 -2.93 -8.83
CA ILE A 80 -3.97 -3.80 -9.36
C ILE A 80 -5.04 -4.03 -8.28
N GLY A 81 -4.61 -4.29 -7.04
CA GLY A 81 -5.49 -4.48 -5.89
C GLY A 81 -6.37 -3.26 -5.64
N VAL A 82 -5.79 -2.06 -5.56
CA VAL A 82 -6.51 -0.83 -5.25
C VAL A 82 -7.49 -0.43 -6.35
N LEU A 83 -7.11 -0.64 -7.62
CA LEU A 83 -7.98 -0.34 -8.75
C LEU A 83 -9.09 -1.40 -8.89
N GLY A 84 -8.75 -2.68 -8.75
CA GLY A 84 -9.70 -3.78 -8.87
C GLY A 84 -10.71 -3.79 -7.74
N VAL A 85 -10.24 -3.86 -6.48
CA VAL A 85 -11.13 -3.87 -5.30
C VAL A 85 -11.83 -2.53 -5.14
N GLY A 86 -11.15 -1.41 -5.40
CA GLY A 86 -11.77 -0.09 -5.39
C GLY A 86 -12.93 0.01 -6.38
N LEU A 87 -12.73 -0.40 -7.64
CA LEU A 87 -13.78 -0.41 -8.64
C LEU A 87 -14.93 -1.34 -8.27
N LEU A 88 -14.62 -2.58 -7.86
CA LEU A 88 -15.64 -3.56 -7.45
C LEU A 88 -16.47 -3.03 -6.29
N SER A 89 -15.85 -2.41 -5.29
CA SER A 89 -16.56 -1.84 -4.13
C SER A 89 -17.49 -0.67 -4.48
N VAL A 90 -17.25 0.01 -5.60
CA VAL A 90 -18.10 1.12 -6.07
C VAL A 90 -19.21 0.61 -7.00
N VAL A 91 -18.91 -0.37 -7.84
CA VAL A 91 -19.86 -0.94 -8.81
C VAL A 91 -20.86 -1.87 -8.13
N ASP A 92 -20.40 -2.66 -7.16
CA ASP A 92 -21.22 -3.63 -6.44
C ASP A 92 -20.77 -3.68 -4.97
N SER A 93 -21.39 -2.82 -4.15
CA SER A 93 -21.11 -2.73 -2.73
C SER A 93 -21.51 -3.98 -1.94
N GLU A 94 -22.41 -4.82 -2.47
CA GLU A 94 -22.85 -6.04 -1.78
C GLU A 94 -21.74 -7.11 -1.75
N LEU A 95 -20.75 -7.03 -2.65
CA LEU A 95 -19.57 -7.91 -2.65
C LEU A 95 -18.70 -7.74 -1.41
N PHE A 96 -18.76 -6.58 -0.75
CA PHE A 96 -17.95 -6.26 0.43
C PHE A 96 -18.86 -5.70 1.54
N PRO A 97 -19.41 -6.58 2.40
CA PRO A 97 -20.25 -6.15 3.53
C PRO A 97 -19.55 -5.20 4.51
N ASP A 98 -18.22 -5.20 4.51
CA ASP A 98 -17.37 -4.25 5.25
C ASP A 98 -16.21 -3.78 4.36
N GLU A 99 -15.58 -2.67 4.74
CA GLU A 99 -14.51 -2.05 3.99
C GLU A 99 -13.18 -2.81 4.08
N THR A 100 -12.52 -2.91 2.93
CA THR A 100 -11.12 -3.29 2.82
C THR A 100 -10.22 -2.06 2.83
N VAL A 101 -8.91 -2.26 2.99
CA VAL A 101 -7.91 -1.20 2.77
C VAL A 101 -8.01 -0.54 1.39
N TRP A 102 -8.51 -1.27 0.40
CA TRP A 102 -8.61 -0.83 -0.99
C TRP A 102 -10.01 -0.37 -1.40
N SER A 103 -11.01 -0.50 -0.54
CA SER A 103 -12.39 -0.09 -0.83
C SER A 103 -12.46 1.40 -1.15
N GLY A 104 -13.26 1.76 -2.15
CA GLY A 104 -13.36 3.13 -2.66
C GLY A 104 -12.01 3.70 -3.09
N PHE A 105 -11.11 2.86 -3.60
CA PHE A 105 -9.72 3.24 -3.92
C PHE A 105 -8.91 3.73 -2.70
N GLY A 106 -9.22 3.21 -1.51
CA GLY A 106 -8.59 3.62 -0.26
C GLY A 106 -9.16 4.92 0.32
N ALA A 107 -10.43 5.24 0.04
CA ALA A 107 -11.09 6.45 0.54
C ALA A 107 -11.05 6.56 2.07
N GLY A 108 -11.21 5.44 2.80
CA GLY A 108 -11.08 5.37 4.26
C GLY A 108 -9.69 5.74 4.80
N TYR A 109 -8.70 5.86 3.91
CA TYR A 109 -7.32 6.25 4.21
C TYR A 109 -6.91 7.55 3.49
N GLY A 110 -7.88 8.34 3.04
CA GLY A 110 -7.62 9.60 2.31
C GLY A 110 -6.98 9.40 0.94
N PHE A 111 -7.32 8.28 0.25
CA PHE A 111 -6.78 7.89 -1.06
C PHE A 111 -5.26 7.63 -1.09
N ILE A 112 -4.61 7.51 0.07
CA ILE A 112 -3.19 7.17 0.13
C ILE A 112 -2.90 5.84 -0.59
N PRO A 113 -3.67 4.75 -0.40
CA PRO A 113 -3.47 3.50 -1.15
C PRO A 113 -3.54 3.65 -2.67
N LEU A 114 -4.27 4.65 -3.18
CA LEU A 114 -4.34 4.92 -4.61
C LEU A 114 -3.10 5.66 -5.09
N VAL A 115 -2.65 6.68 -4.36
CA VAL A 115 -1.54 7.56 -4.77
C VAL A 115 -0.17 6.89 -4.58
N LEU A 116 0.01 6.16 -3.48
CA LEU A 116 1.27 5.55 -3.07
C LEU A 116 1.93 4.69 -4.16
N PRO A 117 1.22 3.79 -4.87
CA PRO A 117 1.86 2.96 -5.87
C PRO A 117 2.36 3.73 -7.09
N PHE A 118 1.68 4.80 -7.51
CA PHE A 118 2.19 5.67 -8.58
C PHE A 118 3.47 6.37 -8.15
N VAL A 119 3.50 6.90 -6.92
CA VAL A 119 4.69 7.54 -6.34
C VAL A 119 5.85 6.54 -6.23
N GLY A 120 5.58 5.33 -5.74
CA GLY A 120 6.58 4.28 -5.59
C GLY A 120 7.17 3.81 -6.92
N LEU A 121 6.33 3.54 -7.92
CA LEU A 121 6.80 3.16 -9.26
C LEU A 121 7.56 4.30 -9.93
N TRP A 122 7.10 5.54 -9.80
CA TRP A 122 7.81 6.71 -10.32
C TRP A 122 9.19 6.87 -9.69
N TRP A 123 9.28 6.73 -8.36
CA TRP A 123 10.55 6.82 -7.64
C TRP A 123 11.51 5.70 -8.04
N LEU A 124 11.03 4.46 -8.15
CA LEU A 124 11.82 3.33 -8.64
C LEU A 124 12.33 3.56 -10.06
N ARG A 125 11.52 4.17 -10.94
CA ARG A 125 11.95 4.53 -12.31
C ARG A 125 13.01 5.63 -12.30
N ARG A 126 12.84 6.69 -11.49
CA ARG A 126 13.76 7.83 -11.46
C ARG A 126 15.14 7.47 -10.89
N THR A 127 15.16 6.57 -9.92
CA THR A 127 16.42 6.11 -9.31
C THR A 127 17.18 5.10 -10.18
N ARG A 128 16.64 4.59 -11.29
CA ARG A 128 17.31 3.57 -12.14
C ARG A 128 18.61 4.03 -12.80
N GLY A 129 18.85 5.35 -12.88
CA GLY A 129 20.01 5.93 -13.54
C GLY A 129 21.19 6.31 -12.63
N LYS A 130 21.17 5.90 -11.36
CA LYS A 130 22.31 5.93 -10.44
C LYS A 130 22.66 4.50 -10.05
#